data_AF-A0A0F5YI90-F1
#
_entry.id   AF-A0A0F5YI90-F1
#
_cell.length_a   1.000
_cell.length_b   1.000
_cell.length_c   1.000
_cell.angle_alpha   90.00
_cell.angle_beta   90.00
_cell.angle_gamma   90.00
#
_symmetry.space_group_name_H-M   'P 1'
#
loop_
_entity.id
_entity.type
_entity.pdbx_description
1 polymer ?
#
loop_
_entity_poly.entity_id
_entity_poly.type
_entity_poly.pdbx_seq_one_letter_code
_entity_poly.pdbx_strand_id
1 'polypeptide(L)'
;MDILNPKPDSIHVRSLHDILHNVAISIIPLATVAVLATPFFTPNPKQNHWHQTFRWSSLTFGFCASVVGLKCADRLQHLKPKIDSLNEQEKREFTFDASSHLKLAQLRNLGIVQMMMGEVNQAKLQAEAVLNPELLEPADDSGYTARNSEVTGGTDPVTDDEVDEVLDAIKDGVSESKIIKEMMGFKGRQYSQGKKVIEQLKKDHADYLEVE
;
A
#
# COMPACT_ATOMS: atom_id res chain seq x y z
N MET A 1 -0.50 2.99 -18.58
CA MET A 1 0.77 3.59 -18.14
C MET A 1 0.45 4.99 -17.65
N ASP A 2 -0.27 5.07 -16.53
CA ASP A 2 -0.61 6.35 -15.91
C ASP A 2 0.50 6.71 -14.92
N ILE A 3 1.42 7.49 -15.47
CA ILE A 3 2.22 8.54 -14.85
C ILE A 3 2.20 8.53 -13.31
N LEU A 4 3.36 8.18 -12.74
CA LEU A 4 3.86 8.58 -11.42
C LEU A 4 3.83 10.12 -11.29
N ASN A 5 2.65 10.72 -11.22
CA ASN A 5 2.52 12.15 -11.03
C ASN A 5 2.42 12.40 -9.52
N PRO A 6 3.51 12.80 -8.85
CA PRO A 6 3.41 13.16 -7.45
C PRO A 6 2.36 14.26 -7.30
N LYS A 7 1.46 14.10 -6.31
CA LYS A 7 0.42 15.09 -6.02
C LYS A 7 1.07 16.49 -5.94
N PRO A 8 0.45 17.54 -6.51
CA PRO A 8 1.07 18.87 -6.58
C PRO A 8 1.54 19.40 -5.21
N ASP A 9 0.87 18.99 -4.13
CA ASP A 9 1.22 19.35 -2.76
C ASP A 9 2.54 18.72 -2.28
N SER A 10 2.89 17.50 -2.71
CA SER A 10 4.13 16.84 -2.29
C SER A 10 5.37 17.48 -2.94
N ILE A 11 5.22 17.94 -4.19
CA ILE A 11 6.27 18.67 -4.92
C ILE A 11 6.58 19.99 -4.23
N HIS A 12 5.55 20.75 -3.82
CA HIS A 12 5.72 22.02 -3.12
C HIS A 12 6.39 21.84 -1.75
N VAL A 13 6.00 20.81 -1.00
CA VAL A 13 6.58 20.51 0.32
C VAL A 13 8.05 20.09 0.22
N ARG A 14 8.40 19.23 -0.76
CA ARG A 14 9.80 18.84 -1.02
C ARG A 14 10.65 20.03 -1.49
N SER A 15 10.16 20.80 -2.45
CA SER A 15 10.84 22.01 -2.93
C SER A 15 11.08 23.03 -1.81
N LEU A 16 10.08 23.26 -0.95
CA LEU A 16 10.21 24.17 0.18
C LEU A 16 11.24 23.67 1.21
N HIS A 17 11.26 22.36 1.50
CA HIS A 17 12.25 21.74 2.35
C HIS A 17 13.68 21.92 1.79
N ASP A 18 13.87 21.65 0.51
CA ASP A 18 15.18 21.73 -0.13
C ASP A 18 15.70 23.18 -0.19
N ILE A 19 14.81 24.15 -0.49
CA ILE A 19 15.15 25.57 -0.43
C ILE A 19 15.55 25.97 0.99
N LEU A 20 14.76 25.62 2.01
CA LEU A 20 15.09 25.93 3.41
C LEU A 20 16.43 25.31 3.83
N HIS A 21 16.65 24.05 3.47
CA HIS A 21 17.88 23.33 3.81
C HIS A 21 19.10 23.95 3.12
N ASN A 22 19.00 24.30 1.84
CA ASN A 22 20.09 24.93 1.09
C ASN A 22 20.39 26.35 1.58
N VAL A 23 19.36 27.10 1.97
CA VAL A 23 19.51 28.43 2.58
C VAL A 23 20.19 28.32 3.95
N ALA A 24 19.81 27.35 4.77
CA ALA A 24 20.45 27.13 6.08
C ALA A 24 21.92 26.71 5.94
N ILE A 25 22.23 25.78 5.02
CA ILE A 25 23.60 25.33 4.75
C ILE A 25 24.47 26.48 4.23
N SER A 26 23.94 27.40 3.43
CA SER A 26 24.75 28.46 2.83
C SER A 26 24.95 29.67 3.75
N ILE A 27 23.91 30.12 4.43
CA ILE A 27 23.93 31.38 5.20
C ILE A 27 24.70 31.22 6.52
N ILE A 28 24.52 30.13 7.25
CA ILE A 28 25.14 29.93 8.57
C ILE A 28 26.67 29.88 8.52
N PRO A 29 27.31 29.07 7.65
CA PRO A 29 28.76 29.06 7.56
C PRO A 29 29.30 30.36 6.97
N LEU A 30 28.61 30.99 6.02
CA LEU A 30 29.03 32.30 5.50
C LEU A 30 29.03 33.37 6.60
N ALA A 31 27.99 33.40 7.45
CA ALA A 31 27.92 34.29 8.59
C ALA A 31 29.00 33.98 9.64
N THR A 32 29.28 32.70 9.87
CA THR A 32 30.32 32.26 10.80
C THR A 32 31.71 32.70 10.32
N VAL A 33 32.01 32.51 9.03
CA VAL A 33 33.26 32.98 8.41
C VAL A 33 33.34 34.50 8.47
N ALA A 34 32.25 35.22 8.20
CA ALA A 34 32.23 36.68 8.29
C ALA A 34 32.59 37.15 9.70
N VAL A 35 31.94 36.63 10.75
CA VAL A 35 32.20 37.01 12.15
C VAL A 35 33.65 36.67 12.57
N LEU A 36 34.14 35.47 12.23
CA LEU A 36 35.50 35.04 12.57
C LEU A 36 36.60 35.77 11.80
N ALA A 37 36.34 36.14 10.54
CA ALA A 37 37.30 36.87 9.70
C ALA A 37 37.31 38.39 9.99
N THR A 38 36.21 38.93 10.54
CA THR A 38 36.09 40.35 10.89
C THR A 38 37.29 40.91 11.68
N PRO A 39 37.80 40.26 12.76
CA PRO A 39 38.95 40.78 13.50
C PRO A 39 40.26 40.84 12.69
N PHE A 40 40.43 40.01 11.65
CA PHE A 40 41.60 40.04 10.77
C PHE A 40 41.57 41.23 9.80
N PHE A 41 40.39 41.57 9.27
CA PHE A 41 40.23 42.73 8.37
C PHE A 41 40.14 44.05 9.12
N THR A 42 39.83 44.01 10.42
CA THR A 42 39.67 45.21 11.25
C THR A 42 40.48 45.12 12.55
N PRO A 43 41.83 45.02 12.47
CA PRO A 43 42.66 44.82 13.66
C PRO A 43 42.53 45.97 14.67
N ASN A 44 42.37 47.21 14.19
CA ASN A 44 42.29 48.42 15.02
C ASN A 44 40.92 49.13 14.94
N PRO A 45 39.95 48.77 15.80
CA PRO A 45 38.62 49.39 15.81
C PRO A 45 38.60 50.82 16.34
N LYS A 46 39.66 51.30 17.00
CA LYS A 46 39.71 52.65 17.57
C LYS A 46 40.26 53.71 16.62
N GLN A 47 40.87 53.30 15.49
CA GLN A 47 41.52 54.23 14.55
C GLN A 47 40.57 54.78 13.48
N ASN A 48 39.58 54.00 13.04
CA ASN A 48 38.69 54.39 11.94
C ASN A 48 37.25 53.96 12.25
N HIS A 49 36.29 54.86 12.02
CA HIS A 49 34.86 54.58 12.18
C HIS A 49 34.43 53.42 11.28
N TRP A 50 35.05 53.26 10.10
CA TRP A 50 34.81 52.14 9.19
C TRP A 50 35.04 50.78 9.85
N HIS A 51 36.09 50.63 10.66
CA HIS A 51 36.38 49.38 11.36
C HIS A 51 35.31 49.07 12.43
N GLN A 52 34.74 50.10 13.06
CA GLN A 52 33.64 49.92 14.03
C GLN A 52 32.35 49.51 13.35
N THR A 53 31.93 50.24 12.29
CA THR A 53 30.72 49.89 11.54
C THR A 53 30.81 48.50 10.94
N PHE A 54 31.96 48.11 10.40
CA PHE A 54 32.16 46.78 9.82
C PHE A 54 32.05 45.65 10.86
N ARG A 55 32.56 45.87 12.08
CA ARG A 55 32.41 44.91 13.19
C ARG A 55 30.98 44.79 13.68
N TRP A 56 30.29 45.91 13.82
CA TRP A 56 28.88 45.90 14.21
C TRP A 56 28.01 45.26 13.13
N SER A 57 28.29 45.51 11.85
CA SER A 57 27.55 44.90 10.75
C SER A 57 27.73 43.38 10.71
N SER A 58 28.94 42.87 10.92
CA SER A 58 29.17 41.41 10.91
C SER A 58 28.53 40.72 12.11
N LEU A 59 28.55 41.34 13.29
CA LEU A 59 27.82 40.86 14.47
C LEU A 59 26.31 40.85 14.24
N THR A 60 25.74 41.92 13.68
CA THR A 60 24.31 41.97 13.36
C THR A 60 23.94 40.93 12.29
N PHE A 61 24.80 40.71 11.31
CA PHE A 61 24.61 39.69 10.28
C PHE A 61 24.63 38.28 10.89
N GLY A 62 25.58 37.98 11.77
CA GLY A 62 25.65 36.73 12.51
C GLY A 62 24.40 36.47 13.37
N PHE A 63 23.90 37.49 14.06
CA PHE A 63 22.69 37.37 14.86
C PHE A 63 21.44 37.12 14.00
N CYS A 64 21.26 37.89 12.93
CA CYS A 64 20.17 37.70 11.98
C CYS A 64 20.21 36.31 11.33
N ALA A 65 21.39 35.86 10.88
CA ALA A 65 21.58 34.52 10.33
C ALA A 65 21.22 33.42 11.33
N SER A 66 21.55 33.61 12.61
CA SER A 66 21.22 32.66 13.68
C SER A 66 19.71 32.57 13.94
N VAL A 67 19.00 33.71 13.98
CA VAL A 67 17.54 33.74 14.14
C VAL A 67 16.83 33.11 12.95
N VAL A 68 17.28 33.42 11.73
CA VAL A 68 16.75 32.80 10.51
C VAL A 68 17.03 31.29 10.51
N GLY A 69 18.22 30.87 10.93
CA GLY A 69 18.60 29.47 11.07
C GLY A 69 17.68 28.70 12.03
N LEU A 70 17.38 29.28 13.21
CA LEU A 70 16.45 28.68 14.18
C LEU A 70 15.03 28.55 13.62
N LYS A 71 14.50 29.60 12.98
CA LYS A 71 13.17 29.53 12.36
C LYS A 71 13.13 28.54 11.19
N CYS A 72 14.20 28.45 10.43
CA CYS A 72 14.35 27.48 9.35
C CYS A 72 14.36 26.06 9.92
N ALA A 73 15.13 25.80 10.98
CA ALA A 73 15.21 24.50 11.64
C ALA A 73 13.85 24.06 12.23
N ASP A 74 13.12 24.97 12.87
CA ASP A 74 11.78 24.70 13.41
C ASP A 74 10.78 24.32 12.31
N ARG A 75 10.77 25.06 11.20
CA ARG A 75 9.97 24.71 10.01
C ARG A 75 10.40 23.39 9.39
N LEU A 76 11.69 23.10 9.33
CA LEU A 76 12.23 21.85 8.80
C LEU A 76 11.79 20.65 9.66
N GLN A 77 11.80 20.80 10.99
CA GLN A 77 11.32 19.78 11.93
C GLN A 77 9.84 19.45 11.71
N HIS A 78 9.01 20.45 11.43
CA HIS A 78 7.60 20.24 11.10
C HIS A 78 7.36 19.64 9.71
N LEU A 79 8.27 19.88 8.75
CA LEU A 79 8.16 19.37 7.38
C LEU A 79 8.67 17.92 7.25
N LYS A 80 9.67 17.53 8.06
CA LYS A 80 10.25 16.18 8.07
C LYS A 80 9.22 15.04 8.20
N PRO A 81 8.31 15.03 9.20
CA PRO A 81 7.34 13.94 9.33
C PRO A 81 6.33 13.92 8.16
N LYS A 82 6.03 15.07 7.54
CA LYS A 82 5.17 15.12 6.36
C LYS A 82 5.84 14.47 5.16
N ILE A 83 7.12 14.74 4.94
CA ILE A 83 7.90 14.12 3.87
C ILE A 83 8.03 12.61 4.09
N ASP A 84 8.29 12.17 5.33
CA ASP A 84 8.39 10.76 5.67
C ASP A 84 7.05 10.03 5.41
N SER A 85 5.93 10.65 5.79
CA SER A 85 4.60 10.10 5.52
C SER A 85 4.27 10.02 4.02
N LEU A 86 4.70 11.01 3.23
CA LEU A 86 4.54 11.01 1.78
C LEU A 86 5.40 9.92 1.12
N ASN A 87 6.63 9.72 1.58
CA ASN A 87 7.52 8.67 1.09
C ASN A 87 6.98 7.27 1.42
N GLU A 88 6.38 7.11 2.60
CA GLU A 88 5.73 5.85 2.97
C GLU A 88 4.46 5.59 2.14
N GLN A 89 3.69 6.64 1.84
CA GLN A 89 2.55 6.55 0.91
C GLN A 89 2.99 6.18 -0.52
N GLU A 90 4.02 6.85 -1.06
CA GLU A 90 4.57 6.51 -2.39
C GLU A 90 5.04 5.05 -2.44
N LYS A 91 5.69 4.53 -1.38
CA LYS A 91 6.08 3.12 -1.30
C LYS A 91 4.88 2.17 -1.28
N ARG A 92 3.81 2.52 -0.56
CA ARG A 92 2.58 1.71 -0.51
C ARG A 92 1.85 1.72 -1.85
N GLU A 93 1.79 2.87 -2.52
CA GLU A 93 1.20 2.98 -3.85
C GLU A 93 2.02 2.17 -4.88
N PHE A 94 3.35 2.23 -4.83
CA PHE A 94 4.20 1.44 -5.72
C PHE A 94 4.07 -0.07 -5.51
N THR A 95 4.04 -0.51 -4.25
CA THR A 95 3.85 -1.94 -3.93
C THR A 95 2.46 -2.43 -4.28
N PHE A 96 1.43 -1.61 -4.07
CA PHE A 96 0.07 -1.90 -4.49
C PHE A 96 -0.02 -2.02 -6.01
N ASP A 97 0.52 -1.06 -6.76
CA ASP A 97 0.50 -1.07 -8.22
C ASP A 97 1.23 -2.30 -8.78
N ALA A 98 2.45 -2.57 -8.30
CA ALA A 98 3.21 -3.77 -8.67
C ALA A 98 2.46 -5.06 -8.35
N SER A 99 1.84 -5.16 -7.17
CA SER A 99 1.05 -6.32 -6.78
C SER A 99 -0.23 -6.47 -7.62
N SER A 100 -0.86 -5.36 -8.02
CA SER A 100 -2.06 -5.37 -8.84
C SER A 100 -1.74 -5.85 -10.26
N HIS A 101 -0.62 -5.41 -10.82
CA HIS A 101 -0.12 -5.86 -12.11
C HIS A 101 0.23 -7.35 -12.09
N LEU A 102 0.87 -7.83 -11.02
CA LEU A 102 1.14 -9.25 -10.83
C LEU A 102 -0.14 -10.08 -10.67
N LYS A 103 -1.11 -9.59 -9.89
CA LYS A 103 -2.41 -10.26 -9.70
C LYS A 103 -3.20 -10.34 -11.01
N LEU A 104 -3.21 -9.27 -11.80
CA LEU A 104 -3.80 -9.26 -13.14
C LEU A 104 -3.10 -10.27 -14.08
N ALA A 105 -1.77 -10.34 -14.02
CA ALA A 105 -1.02 -11.33 -14.80
C ALA A 105 -1.32 -12.77 -14.35
N GLN A 106 -1.42 -13.02 -13.04
CA GLN A 106 -1.81 -14.33 -12.49
C GLN A 106 -3.23 -14.72 -12.89
N LEU A 107 -4.20 -13.81 -12.77
CA LEU A 107 -5.58 -14.04 -13.23
C LEU A 107 -5.64 -14.35 -14.72
N ARG A 108 -4.88 -13.64 -15.54
CA ARG A 108 -4.79 -13.91 -16.98
C ARG A 108 -4.21 -15.30 -17.25
N ASN A 109 -3.14 -15.67 -16.55
CA ASN A 109 -2.51 -16.98 -16.72
C ASN A 109 -3.44 -18.11 -16.25
N LEU A 110 -4.15 -17.92 -15.14
CA LEU A 110 -5.14 -18.87 -14.64
C LEU A 110 -6.29 -19.07 -15.64
N GLY A 111 -6.81 -17.99 -16.23
CA GLY A 111 -7.85 -18.05 -17.26
C GLY A 111 -7.38 -18.80 -18.51
N ILE A 112 -6.13 -18.62 -18.93
CA ILE A 112 -5.54 -19.37 -20.05
C ILE A 112 -5.44 -20.87 -19.71
N VAL A 113 -5.04 -21.22 -18.48
CA VAL A 113 -4.95 -22.62 -18.03
C VAL A 113 -6.33 -23.27 -17.99
N GLN A 114 -7.36 -22.58 -17.48
CA GLN A 114 -8.73 -23.08 -17.47
C GLN A 114 -9.27 -23.30 -18.89
N MET A 115 -8.98 -22.38 -19.81
CA MET A 115 -9.32 -22.54 -21.23
C MET A 115 -8.64 -23.78 -21.83
N MET A 116 -7.34 -23.98 -21.59
CA MET A 116 -6.62 -25.18 -22.05
C MET A 116 -7.17 -26.46 -21.41
N MET A 117 -7.50 -26.47 -20.12
CA MET A 117 -8.12 -27.64 -19.49
C MET A 117 -9.51 -27.93 -20.07
N GLY A 118 -10.30 -26.89 -20.37
CA GLY A 118 -11.57 -27.00 -21.06
C GLY A 118 -11.42 -27.62 -22.45
N GLU A 119 -10.46 -27.14 -23.25
CA GLU A 119 -10.14 -27.69 -24.57
C GLU A 119 -9.66 -29.14 -24.49
N VAL A 120 -8.83 -29.50 -23.50
CA VAL A 120 -8.36 -30.87 -23.28
C VAL A 120 -9.51 -31.78 -22.85
N ASN A 121 -10.40 -31.33 -21.97
CA ASN A 121 -11.57 -32.10 -21.55
C ASN A 121 -12.56 -32.27 -22.70
N GLN A 122 -12.76 -31.25 -23.52
CA GLN A 122 -13.60 -31.32 -24.70
C GLN A 122 -13.00 -32.24 -25.78
N ALA A 123 -11.68 -32.21 -25.97
CA ALA A 123 -10.97 -33.12 -26.86
C ALA A 123 -11.00 -34.58 -26.35
N LYS A 124 -10.92 -34.80 -25.03
CA LYS A 124 -11.11 -36.12 -24.43
C LYS A 124 -12.53 -36.64 -24.63
N LEU A 125 -13.55 -35.82 -24.40
CA LEU A 125 -14.96 -36.18 -24.64
C LEU A 125 -15.22 -36.50 -26.12
N GLN A 126 -14.62 -35.76 -27.04
CA GLN A 126 -14.69 -36.06 -28.47
C GLN A 126 -13.94 -37.36 -28.84
N ALA A 127 -12.78 -37.61 -28.24
CA ALA A 127 -12.03 -38.85 -28.46
C ALA A 127 -12.75 -40.07 -27.88
N GLU A 128 -13.42 -39.93 -26.73
CA GLU A 128 -14.19 -40.98 -26.06
C GLU A 128 -15.51 -41.27 -26.82
N ALA A 129 -16.15 -40.23 -27.37
CA ALA A 129 -17.30 -40.37 -28.27
C ALA A 129 -16.98 -41.05 -29.61
N VAL A 130 -15.73 -40.98 -30.08
CA VAL A 130 -15.27 -41.68 -31.30
C VAL A 130 -14.98 -43.17 -31.03
N LEU A 131 -14.64 -43.53 -29.78
CA LEU A 131 -14.30 -44.91 -29.40
C LEU A 131 -15.52 -45.74 -28.95
N ASN A 132 -16.58 -45.12 -28.44
CA ASN A 132 -17.83 -45.80 -28.04
C ASN A 132 -19.06 -45.12 -28.65
N PRO A 133 -19.57 -45.59 -29.81
CA PRO A 133 -20.74 -45.01 -30.46
C PRO A 133 -22.10 -45.36 -29.81
N GLU A 134 -22.13 -46.14 -28.72
CA GLU A 134 -23.37 -46.59 -28.06
C GLU A 134 -23.83 -45.74 -26.85
N LEU A 135 -23.12 -44.66 -26.50
CA LEU A 135 -23.50 -43.77 -25.39
C LEU A 135 -24.29 -42.52 -25.85
N LEU A 136 -24.85 -42.57 -27.06
CA LEU A 136 -25.74 -41.57 -27.64
C LEU A 136 -27.20 -42.01 -27.48
N GLU A 137 -27.65 -42.17 -26.23
CA GLU A 137 -29.08 -42.02 -25.94
C GLU A 137 -29.36 -40.56 -25.59
N PRO A 138 -30.40 -39.93 -26.17
CA PRO A 138 -30.78 -38.59 -25.80
C PRO A 138 -31.48 -38.64 -24.44
N ALA A 139 -30.73 -38.43 -23.36
CA ALA A 139 -31.32 -38.15 -22.07
C ALA A 139 -31.88 -36.71 -22.08
N ASP A 140 -33.16 -36.66 -22.46
CA ASP A 140 -34.24 -35.80 -21.98
C ASP A 140 -33.88 -34.45 -21.33
N ASP A 141 -34.52 -33.42 -21.88
CA ASP A 141 -34.69 -32.08 -21.31
C ASP A 141 -35.06 -32.15 -19.82
N SER A 142 -34.09 -31.87 -18.94
CA SER A 142 -34.38 -31.45 -17.57
C SER A 142 -33.41 -30.35 -17.13
N GLY A 143 -33.76 -29.13 -17.54
CA GLY A 143 -33.73 -27.97 -16.66
C GLY A 143 -32.44 -27.70 -15.90
N TYR A 144 -31.33 -27.45 -16.59
CA TYR A 144 -30.35 -26.51 -16.04
C TYR A 144 -30.70 -25.12 -16.53
N THR A 145 -31.57 -24.48 -15.75
CA THR A 145 -31.73 -23.03 -15.77
C THR A 145 -30.35 -22.40 -15.84
N ALA A 146 -30.09 -21.69 -16.93
CA ALA A 146 -29.17 -20.59 -16.97
C ALA A 146 -29.58 -19.61 -15.87
N ARG A 147 -29.11 -19.84 -14.65
CA ARG A 147 -29.11 -18.83 -13.63
C ARG A 147 -27.96 -17.91 -14.03
N ASN A 148 -28.34 -16.91 -14.82
CA ASN A 148 -27.63 -15.65 -14.91
C ASN A 148 -27.42 -15.17 -13.47
N SER A 149 -26.30 -15.54 -12.85
CA SER A 149 -25.76 -14.82 -11.70
C SER A 149 -25.07 -13.60 -12.29
N GLU A 150 -25.94 -12.63 -12.55
CA GLU A 150 -25.68 -11.20 -12.46
C GLU A 150 -24.38 -10.92 -11.69
N VAL A 151 -23.37 -10.48 -12.44
CA VAL A 151 -22.20 -9.79 -11.96
C VAL A 151 -22.68 -8.64 -11.07
N THR A 152 -22.79 -8.92 -9.79
CA THR A 152 -23.06 -7.94 -8.74
C THR A 152 -21.90 -8.05 -7.77
N GLY A 153 -21.22 -6.92 -7.57
CA GLY A 153 -19.86 -6.90 -7.05
C GLY A 153 -19.67 -7.50 -5.66
N GLY A 154 -18.46 -8.03 -5.48
CA GLY A 154 -17.86 -8.34 -4.18
C GLY A 154 -18.17 -9.74 -3.66
N THR A 155 -17.16 -10.32 -3.01
CA THR A 155 -17.11 -11.63 -2.34
C THR A 155 -16.98 -12.86 -3.25
N ASP A 156 -15.73 -13.32 -3.39
CA ASP A 156 -15.37 -14.65 -3.85
C ASP A 156 -16.07 -15.70 -2.94
N PRO A 157 -16.69 -16.76 -3.50
CA PRO A 157 -17.17 -17.88 -2.70
C PRO A 157 -15.96 -18.63 -2.13
N VAL A 158 -16.04 -18.94 -0.83
CA VAL A 158 -15.07 -19.76 -0.10
C VAL A 158 -14.86 -21.06 -0.90
N THR A 159 -13.60 -21.34 -1.24
CA THR A 159 -13.21 -22.53 -2.01
C THR A 159 -13.30 -23.76 -1.09
N ASP A 160 -13.62 -24.96 -1.62
CA ASP A 160 -13.80 -26.16 -0.79
C ASP A 160 -12.57 -26.46 0.12
N ASP A 161 -11.36 -26.12 -0.32
CA ASP A 161 -10.12 -26.25 0.47
C ASP A 161 -10.07 -25.28 1.67
N GLU A 162 -10.73 -24.12 1.61
CA GLU A 162 -10.80 -23.13 2.70
C GLU A 162 -11.88 -23.50 3.72
N VAL A 163 -12.84 -24.36 3.35
CA VAL A 163 -13.88 -24.86 4.25
C VAL A 163 -13.29 -25.83 5.28
N ASP A 164 -12.38 -26.72 4.85
CA ASP A 164 -11.73 -27.69 5.73
C ASP A 164 -10.84 -26.99 6.78
N GLU A 165 -10.08 -25.97 6.38
CA GLU A 165 -9.24 -25.18 7.30
C GLU A 165 -10.08 -24.39 8.33
N VAL A 166 -11.25 -23.91 7.92
CA VAL A 166 -12.21 -23.24 8.82
C VAL A 166 -12.85 -24.22 9.79
N LEU A 167 -13.18 -25.43 9.37
CA LEU A 167 -13.74 -26.47 10.23
C LEU A 167 -12.73 -26.96 11.28
N ASP A 168 -11.47 -27.15 10.90
CA ASP A 168 -10.39 -27.52 11.82
C ASP A 168 -10.16 -26.41 12.87
N ALA A 169 -10.16 -25.15 12.46
CA ALA A 169 -10.03 -24.02 13.39
C ALA A 169 -11.21 -23.90 14.37
N ILE A 170 -12.43 -24.27 13.95
CA ILE A 170 -13.60 -24.31 14.82
C ILE A 170 -13.43 -25.44 15.85
N LYS A 171 -12.92 -26.60 15.45
CA LYS A 171 -12.65 -27.75 16.33
C LYS A 171 -11.54 -27.45 17.35
N ASP A 172 -10.50 -26.72 16.94
CA ASP A 172 -9.40 -26.28 17.80
C ASP A 172 -9.78 -25.14 18.76
N GLY A 173 -11.05 -24.71 18.78
CA GLY A 173 -11.56 -23.69 19.70
C GLY A 173 -11.11 -22.26 19.37
N VAL A 174 -10.70 -22.00 18.13
CA VAL A 174 -10.30 -20.66 17.69
C VAL A 174 -11.54 -19.75 17.67
N SER A 175 -11.39 -18.53 18.22
CA SER A 175 -12.50 -17.57 18.29
C SER A 175 -13.05 -17.24 16.89
N GLU A 176 -14.37 -17.30 16.71
CA GLU A 176 -15.06 -17.04 15.44
C GLU A 176 -14.65 -15.70 14.80
N SER A 177 -14.38 -14.69 15.63
CA SER A 177 -13.89 -13.38 15.16
C SER A 177 -12.56 -13.43 14.43
N LYS A 178 -11.68 -14.34 14.84
CA LYS A 178 -10.36 -14.55 14.24
C LYS A 178 -10.51 -15.35 12.94
N ILE A 179 -11.34 -16.40 12.95
CA ILE A 179 -11.69 -17.19 11.76
C ILE A 179 -12.28 -16.28 10.67
N ILE A 180 -13.25 -15.43 11.02
CA ILE A 180 -13.93 -14.54 10.08
C ILE A 180 -12.97 -13.53 9.44
N LYS A 181 -12.03 -12.98 10.21
CA LYS A 181 -11.16 -11.88 9.75
C LYS A 181 -9.85 -12.35 9.11
N GLU A 182 -9.30 -13.45 9.59
CA GLU A 182 -7.97 -13.93 9.23
C GLU A 182 -8.02 -15.09 8.24
N MET A 183 -8.94 -16.05 8.42
CA MET A 183 -9.08 -17.19 7.50
C MET A 183 -10.04 -16.88 6.36
N MET A 184 -11.26 -16.41 6.66
CA MET A 184 -12.25 -16.11 5.61
C MET A 184 -12.12 -14.69 5.02
N GLY A 185 -11.23 -13.86 5.54
CA GLY A 185 -10.95 -12.51 5.01
C GLY A 185 -12.08 -11.46 5.16
N PHE A 186 -13.21 -11.79 5.78
CA PHE A 186 -14.34 -10.86 5.97
C PHE A 186 -14.02 -9.79 7.04
N LYS A 187 -14.00 -8.52 6.61
CA LYS A 187 -13.71 -7.36 7.48
C LYS A 187 -14.79 -6.28 7.36
N GLY A 188 -14.96 -5.49 8.42
CA GLY A 188 -15.86 -4.34 8.42
C GLY A 188 -17.33 -4.73 8.17
N ARG A 189 -17.96 -4.15 7.15
CA ARG A 189 -19.38 -4.36 6.82
C ARG A 189 -19.74 -5.78 6.37
N GLN A 190 -18.75 -6.56 5.94
CA GLN A 190 -18.93 -7.95 5.51
C GLN A 190 -18.76 -8.97 6.65
N TYR A 191 -18.38 -8.53 7.86
CA TYR A 191 -18.20 -9.41 9.02
C TYR A 191 -19.50 -10.15 9.40
N SER A 192 -20.66 -9.52 9.24
CA SER A 192 -21.95 -10.16 9.49
C SER A 192 -22.29 -11.25 8.47
N GLN A 193 -21.71 -11.21 7.26
CA GLN A 193 -21.84 -12.27 6.27
C GLN A 193 -20.96 -13.46 6.66
N GLY A 194 -19.70 -13.22 7.04
CA GLY A 194 -18.81 -14.27 7.54
C GLY A 194 -19.36 -14.99 8.77
N LYS A 195 -20.08 -14.29 9.65
CA LYS A 195 -20.76 -14.93 10.79
C LYS A 195 -21.85 -15.92 10.34
N LYS A 196 -22.63 -15.58 9.31
CA LYS A 196 -23.66 -16.47 8.76
C LYS A 196 -23.05 -17.69 8.07
N VAL A 197 -21.89 -17.54 7.44
CA VAL A 197 -21.16 -18.65 6.80
C VAL A 197 -20.66 -19.64 7.86
N ILE A 198 -20.08 -19.17 8.97
CA ILE A 198 -19.69 -20.07 10.09
C ILE A 198 -20.91 -20.77 10.69
N GLU A 199 -22.02 -20.05 10.87
CA GLU A 199 -23.24 -20.63 11.43
C GLU A 199 -23.83 -21.71 10.50
N GLN A 200 -23.75 -21.49 9.19
CA GLN A 200 -24.16 -22.46 8.17
C GLN A 200 -23.22 -23.67 8.16
N LEU A 201 -21.90 -23.47 8.21
CA LEU A 201 -20.90 -24.54 8.26
C LEU A 201 -21.03 -25.41 9.52
N LYS A 202 -21.28 -24.80 10.69
CA LYS A 202 -21.55 -25.54 11.92
C LYS A 202 -22.80 -26.40 11.85
N LYS A 203 -23.81 -25.95 11.10
CA LYS A 203 -25.07 -26.66 10.93
C LYS A 203 -24.95 -27.78 9.90
N ASP A 204 -24.25 -27.53 8.81
CA ASP A 204 -24.09 -28.49 7.71
C ASP A 204 -23.05 -29.58 8.04
N HIS A 205 -22.11 -29.30 8.95
CA HIS A 205 -21.08 -30.25 9.43
C HIS A 205 -21.15 -30.54 10.92
N ALA A 206 -22.35 -30.50 11.51
CA ALA A 206 -22.59 -30.76 12.94
C ALA A 206 -22.02 -32.13 13.38
N ASP A 207 -22.16 -33.15 12.54
CA ASP A 207 -21.66 -34.52 12.80
C ASP A 207 -20.12 -34.58 12.92
N TYR A 208 -19.39 -33.63 12.33
CA TYR A 208 -17.92 -33.58 12.36
C TYR A 208 -17.37 -32.90 13.63
N LEU A 209 -18.21 -32.11 14.30
CA LEU A 209 -17.87 -31.33 15.50
C LEU A 209 -18.26 -32.02 16.81
N GLU A 210 -19.06 -33.10 16.76
CA GLU A 210 -19.49 -33.89 17.94
C GLU A 210 -18.57 -35.08 18.28
N VAL A 211 -17.46 -35.27 17.57
CA VAL A 211 -16.50 -36.34 17.90
C VAL A 211 -15.59 -35.89 19.05
N GLU A 212 -16.06 -36.13 20.28
CA GLU A 212 -15.32 -36.07 21.55
C GLU A 212 -14.54 -37.38 21.83
#